data_AF-A0A975SIY1-F1
#
_entry.id   AF-A0A975SIY1-F1
#
_cell.length_a   1.000
_cell.length_b   1.000
_cell.length_c   1.000
_cell.angle_alpha   90.00
_cell.angle_beta   90.00
_cell.angle_gamma   90.00
#
_symmetry.space_group_name_H-M   'P 1'
#
loop_
_entity.id
_entity.type
_entity.pdbx_description
1 polymer ?
#
loop_
_entity_poly.entity_id
_entity_poly.type
_entity_poly.pdbx_seq_one_letter_code
_entity_poly.pdbx_strand_id
1 'polypeptide(L)'
;MTTTAPVYGPRFENKLDWMGIRFIDGDGGDNGTAGDGAGDAGSSAESAPWTKENFDPERAFKLVENLRGDLAAQRTKFEADIATATTAAGEKAAKDALAGIAKLLTGSDEVETDPAKLSAKITELSTKITEQDGSLTKAQSNLVAQQLSTAVAVQAAALGGSPKLLLANKEFMTSIASVEPNDEAAITAKITAAIQANAALKATPSSSGGSEHQGGQAQALQAQLAAAEKANDYQTVISLKRRISALSITS
;
A
#
# COMPACT_ATOMS: atom_id res chain seq x y z
N MET A 1 -2.94 -33.52 49.16
CA MET A 1 -2.22 -32.25 49.39
C MET A 1 -1.05 -32.23 48.43
N THR A 2 -1.17 -31.46 47.35
CA THR A 2 -0.18 -31.43 46.27
C THR A 2 0.24 -29.98 46.07
N THR A 3 1.47 -29.68 46.46
CA THR A 3 2.10 -28.36 46.35
C THR A 3 2.72 -28.24 44.96
N THR A 4 2.19 -27.37 44.11
CA THR A 4 2.80 -27.01 42.82
C THR A 4 3.53 -25.68 42.99
N ALA A 5 4.86 -25.71 42.80
CA ALA A 5 5.73 -24.54 42.80
C ALA A 5 5.52 -23.69 41.52
N PRO A 6 5.62 -22.36 41.58
CA PRO A 6 5.57 -21.53 40.39
C PRO A 6 6.90 -21.58 39.61
N VAL A 7 6.75 -21.78 38.29
CA VAL A 7 7.82 -21.79 37.29
C VAL A 7 8.39 -20.37 37.12
N TYR A 8 9.71 -20.26 37.30
CA TYR A 8 10.49 -19.06 36.98
C TYR A 8 10.58 -18.88 35.46
N GLY A 9 9.92 -17.84 34.92
CA GLY A 9 10.14 -17.36 33.56
C GLY A 9 11.39 -16.45 33.46
N PRO A 10 11.95 -16.25 32.26
CA PRO A 10 13.18 -15.51 32.06
C PRO A 10 13.03 -14.03 32.45
N ARG A 11 14.03 -13.54 33.19
CA ARG A 11 14.19 -12.14 33.58
C ARG A 11 14.34 -11.28 32.32
N PHE A 12 13.36 -10.41 32.06
CA PHE A 12 13.59 -9.24 31.22
C PHE A 12 14.53 -8.31 31.99
N GLU A 13 15.80 -8.30 31.60
CA GLU A 13 16.75 -7.28 32.02
C GLU A 13 16.18 -5.93 31.60
N ASN A 14 15.67 -5.19 32.58
CA ASN A 14 15.25 -3.81 32.43
C ASN A 14 16.51 -2.95 32.25
N LYS A 15 17.13 -3.00 31.07
CA LYS A 15 18.00 -1.93 30.59
C LYS A 15 17.10 -0.77 30.17
N LEU A 16 16.48 -0.11 31.17
CA LEU A 16 16.09 1.27 30.98
C LEU A 16 17.39 2.04 30.81
N ASP A 17 17.73 2.29 29.54
CA ASP A 17 18.68 3.32 29.16
C ASP A 17 18.23 4.63 29.81
N TRP A 18 18.94 4.99 30.88
CA TRP A 18 18.96 6.32 31.49
C TRP A 18 19.69 7.31 30.58
N MET A 19 19.23 7.43 29.34
CA MET A 19 19.75 8.40 28.38
C MET A 19 18.58 9.07 27.68
N GLY A 20 18.26 10.30 28.10
CA GLY A 20 17.60 11.23 27.19
C GLY A 20 16.44 12.08 27.70
N ILE A 21 16.28 12.34 29.01
CA ILE A 21 15.55 13.55 29.40
C ILE A 21 16.50 14.73 29.17
N ARG A 22 16.59 15.18 27.91
CA ARG A 22 17.08 16.52 27.61
C ARG A 22 15.90 17.46 27.84
N PHE A 23 15.95 18.21 28.93
CA PHE A 23 15.19 19.46 29.01
C PHE A 23 15.71 20.35 27.87
N ILE A 24 14.95 20.43 26.78
CA ILE A 24 15.13 21.46 25.76
C ILE A 24 14.11 22.53 26.11
N ASP A 25 14.62 23.59 26.74
CA ASP A 25 13.96 24.89 26.78
C ASP A 25 13.92 25.51 25.37
N GLY A 26 12.81 26.21 25.12
CA GLY A 26 12.56 27.12 24.01
C GLY A 26 11.08 27.49 24.11
N ASP A 27 10.68 28.73 24.40
CA ASP A 27 11.14 29.98 23.82
C ASP A 27 10.60 31.17 24.65
N GLY A 28 11.44 32.18 24.93
CA GLY A 28 11.04 33.38 25.68
C GLY A 28 12.16 34.16 26.41
N GLY A 29 13.16 34.64 25.64
CA GLY A 29 14.10 35.76 25.88
C GLY A 29 14.46 36.26 27.30
N ASP A 30 15.76 36.31 27.63
CA ASP A 30 16.60 37.52 27.50
C ASP A 30 18.05 37.20 27.94
N ASN A 31 18.99 37.94 27.38
CA ASN A 31 20.41 37.65 27.31
C ASN A 31 21.17 38.13 28.56
N GLY A 32 22.09 37.29 29.05
CA GLY A 32 23.37 37.74 29.60
C GLY A 32 23.55 37.66 31.11
N THR A 33 24.27 36.63 31.60
CA THR A 33 25.66 36.78 32.04
C THR A 33 26.29 35.41 32.26
N ALA A 34 27.47 35.20 31.67
CA ALA A 34 28.33 34.07 31.98
C ALA A 34 28.84 34.17 33.43
N GLY A 35 28.79 33.06 34.15
CA GLY A 35 29.39 32.91 35.48
C GLY A 35 29.86 31.48 35.64
N ASP A 36 31.17 31.32 35.59
CA ASP A 36 31.91 30.06 35.64
C ASP A 36 31.52 29.15 36.80
N GLY A 37 31.52 27.86 36.52
CA GLY A 37 31.45 26.81 37.53
C GLY A 37 32.71 26.82 38.39
N ALA A 38 32.51 26.94 39.70
CA ALA A 38 33.45 26.47 40.71
C ALA A 38 32.69 25.51 41.61
N GLY A 39 33.10 24.24 41.60
CA GLY A 39 32.56 23.22 42.46
C GLY A 39 32.83 23.55 43.92
N ASP A 40 31.78 23.56 44.73
CA ASP A 40 31.90 23.52 46.18
C ASP A 40 31.67 22.08 46.65
N ALA A 41 32.76 21.31 46.65
CA ALA A 41 32.89 20.16 47.53
C ALA A 41 33.52 20.66 48.84
N GLY A 42 32.69 21.24 49.71
CA GLY A 42 33.15 21.91 50.92
C GLY A 42 32.18 21.78 52.09
N SER A 43 32.33 20.70 52.88
CA SER A 43 32.05 20.69 54.32
C SER A 43 30.64 21.07 54.82
N SER A 44 29.67 20.17 54.71
CA SER A 44 28.41 20.21 55.49
C SER A 44 28.49 19.40 56.80
N ALA A 45 29.55 19.59 57.58
CA ALA A 45 29.69 18.93 58.90
C ALA A 45 29.45 19.88 60.11
N GLU A 46 29.20 21.18 59.89
CA GLU A 46 29.13 22.18 60.98
C GLU A 46 27.78 22.89 61.18
N SER A 47 26.66 22.41 60.62
CA SER A 47 25.35 23.07 60.83
C SER A 47 24.23 22.13 61.27
N ALA A 48 24.56 21.08 62.03
CA ALA A 48 23.50 20.40 62.79
C ALA A 48 22.84 21.43 63.72
N PRO A 49 21.50 21.59 63.71
CA PRO A 49 20.82 22.62 64.50
C PRO A 49 20.89 22.37 66.02
N TRP A 50 21.57 21.30 66.42
CA TRP A 50 21.84 20.93 67.81
C TRP A 50 23.28 20.44 68.00
N THR A 51 23.81 20.69 69.20
CA THR A 51 25.03 20.11 69.77
C THR A 51 24.65 19.19 70.94
N LYS A 52 25.59 18.40 71.44
CA LYS A 52 25.36 17.47 72.57
C LYS A 52 24.92 18.17 73.87
N GLU A 53 25.17 19.48 73.96
CA GLU A 53 24.93 20.31 75.15
C GLU A 53 23.65 21.15 75.06
N ASN A 54 23.05 21.30 73.86
CA ASN A 54 21.85 22.13 73.65
C ASN A 54 20.66 21.36 73.03
N PHE A 55 20.73 20.02 73.02
CA PHE A 55 19.67 19.18 72.48
C PHE A 55 18.40 19.31 73.32
N ASP A 56 17.34 19.82 72.69
CA ASP A 56 16.00 19.91 73.24
C ASP A 56 15.09 18.89 72.55
N PRO A 57 14.67 17.82 73.25
CA PRO A 57 13.82 16.77 72.69
C PRO A 57 12.50 17.28 72.11
N GLU A 58 11.90 18.32 72.71
CA GLU A 58 10.61 18.85 72.25
C GLU A 58 10.76 19.64 70.95
N ARG A 59 11.83 20.44 70.84
CA ARG A 59 12.16 21.15 69.58
C ARG A 59 12.52 20.19 68.47
N ALA A 60 13.28 19.14 68.77
CA ALA A 60 13.61 18.09 67.81
C ALA A 60 12.36 17.34 67.33
N PHE A 61 11.43 17.02 68.24
CA PHE A 61 10.18 16.36 67.88
C PHE A 61 9.30 17.23 66.99
N LYS A 62 9.14 18.52 67.31
CA LYS A 62 8.39 19.48 66.48
C LYS A 62 8.99 19.65 65.08
N LEU A 63 10.32 19.67 64.96
CA LEU A 63 10.98 19.73 63.65
C LEU A 63 10.68 18.46 62.83
N VAL A 64 10.75 17.27 63.45
CA VAL A 64 10.41 16.01 62.77
C VAL A 64 8.94 15.98 62.34
N GLU A 65 8.03 16.51 63.16
CA GLU A 65 6.61 16.61 62.81
C GLU A 65 6.37 17.54 61.62
N ASN A 66 7.00 18.71 61.61
CA ASN A 66 6.96 19.64 60.47
C ASN A 66 7.53 19.01 59.20
N LEU A 67 8.71 18.36 59.29
CA LEU A 67 9.33 17.66 58.16
C LEU A 67 8.46 16.53 57.62
N ARG A 68 7.73 15.82 58.48
CA ARG A 68 6.76 14.79 58.05
C ARG A 68 5.58 15.43 57.33
N GLY A 69 5.07 16.56 57.82
CA GLY A 69 4.02 17.34 57.16
C GLY A 69 4.46 17.84 55.77
N ASP A 70 5.66 18.42 55.69
CA ASP A 70 6.24 18.92 54.43
C ASP A 70 6.49 17.79 53.43
N LEU A 71 7.00 16.65 53.89
CA LEU A 71 7.22 15.47 53.04
C LEU A 71 5.89 14.89 52.53
N ALA A 72 4.84 14.86 53.35
CA ALA A 72 3.50 14.45 52.92
C ALA A 72 2.95 15.41 51.86
N ALA A 73 3.07 16.72 52.08
CA ALA A 73 2.64 17.74 51.12
C ALA A 73 3.40 17.66 49.78
N GLN A 74 4.72 17.46 49.84
CA GLN A 74 5.55 17.25 48.64
C GLN A 74 5.15 15.99 47.88
N ARG A 75 4.85 14.88 48.57
CA ARG A 75 4.37 13.66 47.92
C ARG A 75 3.05 13.87 47.20
N THR A 76 2.08 14.53 47.85
CA THR A 76 0.79 14.85 47.22
C THR A 76 0.97 15.73 45.99
N LYS A 77 1.85 16.75 46.06
CA LYS A 77 2.14 17.59 44.89
C LYS A 77 2.78 16.79 43.76
N PHE A 78 3.76 15.94 44.07
CA PHE A 78 4.42 15.09 43.08
C PHE A 78 3.45 14.10 42.42
N GLU A 79 2.55 13.49 43.19
CA GLU A 79 1.50 12.63 42.65
C GLU A 79 0.53 13.38 41.74
N ALA A 80 0.15 14.61 42.10
CA ALA A 80 -0.70 15.46 41.26
C ALA A 80 0.00 15.89 39.96
N ASP A 81 1.29 16.22 40.03
CA ASP A 81 2.11 16.58 38.88
C ASP A 81 2.28 15.37 37.93
N ILE A 82 2.52 14.17 38.47
CA ILE A 82 2.55 12.92 37.70
C ILE A 82 1.21 12.64 37.03
N ALA A 83 0.10 12.77 37.77
CA ALA A 83 -1.23 12.54 37.21
C ALA A 83 -1.53 13.50 36.05
N THR A 84 -1.19 14.78 36.23
CA THR A 84 -1.35 15.81 35.19
C THR A 84 -0.49 15.52 33.96
N ALA A 85 0.79 15.18 34.16
CA ALA A 85 1.70 14.84 33.07
C ALA A 85 1.26 13.58 32.31
N THR A 86 0.73 12.58 33.04
CA THR A 86 0.22 11.34 32.44
C THR A 86 -1.00 11.60 31.57
N THR A 87 -1.95 12.41 32.04
CA THR A 87 -3.12 12.81 31.24
C THR A 87 -2.71 13.58 30.00
N ALA A 88 -1.83 14.59 30.14
CA ALA A 88 -1.35 15.39 29.00
C ALA A 88 -0.60 14.54 27.96
N ALA A 89 0.22 13.58 28.40
CA ALA A 89 0.89 12.63 27.51
C ALA A 89 -0.10 11.72 26.78
N GLY A 90 -1.15 11.24 27.47
CA GLY A 90 -2.22 10.44 26.87
C GLY A 90 -2.99 11.21 25.79
N GLU A 91 -3.37 12.46 26.08
CA GLU A 91 -4.05 13.33 25.10
C GLU A 91 -3.17 13.65 23.89
N LYS A 92 -1.88 13.91 24.11
CA LYS A 92 -0.93 14.15 23.03
C LYS A 92 -0.76 12.90 22.16
N ALA A 93 -0.59 11.73 22.76
CA ALA A 93 -0.48 10.46 22.03
C ALA A 93 -1.73 10.16 21.20
N ALA A 94 -2.92 10.44 21.73
CA ALA A 94 -4.18 10.29 20.99
C ALA A 94 -4.27 11.25 19.79
N LYS A 95 -3.88 12.52 19.96
CA LYS A 95 -3.85 13.51 18.87
C LYS A 95 -2.82 13.13 17.81
N ASP A 96 -1.62 12.71 18.21
CA ASP A 96 -0.56 12.28 17.31
C ASP A 96 -0.96 11.03 16.51
N ALA A 97 -1.64 10.07 17.17
CA ALA A 97 -2.19 8.89 16.49
C ALA A 97 -3.26 9.26 15.46
N LEU A 98 -4.19 10.16 15.82
CA LEU A 98 -5.22 10.64 14.91
C LEU A 98 -4.61 11.39 13.72
N ALA A 99 -3.60 12.24 13.97
CA ALA A 99 -2.84 12.93 12.93
C ALA A 99 -2.11 11.97 11.99
N GLY A 100 -1.52 10.89 12.53
CA GLY A 100 -0.90 9.84 11.73
C GLY A 100 -1.88 9.12 10.81
N ILE A 101 -3.08 8.80 11.32
CA ILE A 101 -4.16 8.21 10.52
C ILE A 101 -4.63 9.19 9.44
N ALA A 102 -4.83 10.46 9.78
CA ALA A 102 -5.22 11.50 8.82
C ALA A 102 -4.19 11.67 7.70
N LYS A 103 -2.89 11.66 8.04
CA LYS A 103 -1.80 11.72 7.07
C LYS A 103 -1.78 10.52 6.12
N LEU A 104 -1.96 9.31 6.66
CA LEU A 104 -2.05 8.09 5.85
C LEU A 104 -3.26 8.12 4.90
N LEU A 105 -4.39 8.65 5.35
CA LEU A 105 -5.61 8.70 4.56
C LEU A 105 -5.58 9.77 3.46
N THR A 106 -4.94 10.90 3.71
CA THR A 106 -4.96 12.06 2.81
C THR A 106 -3.71 12.20 1.95
N GLY A 107 -2.62 11.50 2.28
CA GLY A 107 -1.34 11.58 1.57
C GLY A 107 -0.74 13.00 1.55
N SER A 108 -1.27 13.92 2.35
CA SER A 108 -0.89 15.33 2.39
C SER A 108 -0.39 15.69 3.79
N ASP A 109 0.51 16.68 3.87
CA ASP A 109 1.07 17.19 5.13
C ASP A 109 0.09 18.09 5.91
N GLU A 110 -1.08 18.42 5.33
CA GLU A 110 -2.17 19.08 6.05
C GLU A 110 -2.91 18.07 6.93
N VAL A 111 -2.64 18.17 8.23
CA VAL A 111 -3.23 17.34 9.27
C VAL A 111 -4.67 17.80 9.52
N GLU A 112 -5.62 17.26 8.75
CA GLU A 112 -7.05 17.42 9.01
C GLU A 112 -7.47 16.50 10.18
N THR A 113 -7.65 17.08 11.37
CA THR A 113 -8.01 16.35 12.60
C THR A 113 -9.50 16.34 12.92
N ASP A 114 -10.34 17.00 12.11
CA ASP A 114 -11.77 17.02 12.34
C ASP A 114 -12.39 15.64 12.03
N PRO A 115 -12.97 14.95 13.03
CA PRO A 115 -13.56 13.63 12.83
C PRO A 115 -14.72 13.63 11.81
N ALA A 116 -15.48 14.72 11.71
CA ALA A 116 -16.57 14.82 10.73
C ALA A 116 -16.02 14.87 9.30
N LYS A 117 -14.96 15.66 9.06
CA LYS A 117 -14.33 15.74 7.74
C LYS A 117 -13.56 14.49 7.37
N LEU A 118 -12.91 13.83 8.34
CA LEU A 118 -12.27 12.53 8.13
C LEU A 118 -13.32 11.47 7.72
N SER A 119 -14.47 11.43 8.40
CA SER A 119 -15.56 10.51 8.04
C SER A 119 -16.07 10.76 6.62
N ALA A 120 -16.25 12.03 6.23
CA ALA A 120 -16.67 12.40 4.88
C ALA A 120 -15.64 11.98 3.82
N LYS A 121 -14.35 12.18 4.08
CA LYS A 121 -13.25 11.72 3.20
C LYS A 121 -13.21 10.19 3.06
N ILE A 122 -13.42 9.44 4.15
CA ILE A 122 -13.49 7.97 4.10
C ILE A 122 -14.66 7.52 3.22
N THR A 123 -15.83 8.14 3.36
CA THR A 123 -16.99 7.85 2.51
C THR A 123 -16.68 8.17 1.05
N GLU A 124 -16.09 9.34 0.76
CA GLU A 124 -15.71 9.73 -0.61
C GLU A 124 -14.72 8.74 -1.24
N LEU A 125 -13.67 8.35 -0.51
CA LEU A 125 -12.69 7.36 -0.97
C LEU A 125 -13.35 6.00 -1.22
N SER A 126 -14.25 5.58 -0.33
CA SER A 126 -14.99 4.32 -0.47
C SER A 126 -15.89 4.31 -1.71
N THR A 127 -16.56 5.43 -2.01
CA THR A 127 -17.33 5.59 -3.25
C THR A 127 -16.41 5.53 -4.47
N LYS A 128 -15.27 6.25 -4.47
CA LYS A 128 -14.31 6.22 -5.57
C LYS A 128 -13.74 4.82 -5.83
N ILE A 129 -13.42 4.07 -4.77
CA ILE A 129 -12.97 2.68 -4.90
C ILE A 129 -14.05 1.83 -5.57
N THR A 130 -15.31 1.94 -5.12
CA THR A 130 -16.43 1.19 -5.71
C THR A 130 -16.63 1.51 -7.19
N GLU A 131 -16.53 2.79 -7.56
CA GLU A 131 -16.61 3.24 -8.95
C GLU A 131 -15.43 2.72 -9.79
N GLN A 132 -14.21 2.78 -9.25
CA GLN A 132 -13.00 2.27 -9.90
C GLN A 132 -13.06 0.76 -10.10
N ASP A 133 -13.49 -0.01 -9.11
CA ASP A 133 -13.66 -1.46 -9.21
C ASP A 133 -14.68 -1.83 -10.31
N GLY A 134 -15.79 -1.10 -10.37
CA GLY A 134 -16.78 -1.25 -11.45
C GLY A 134 -16.20 -0.94 -12.83
N SER A 135 -15.36 0.10 -12.94
CA SER A 135 -14.69 0.46 -14.20
C SER A 135 -13.65 -0.58 -14.62
N LEU A 136 -12.89 -1.12 -13.67
CA LEU A 136 -11.85 -2.12 -13.88
C LEU A 136 -12.47 -3.45 -14.31
N THR A 137 -13.58 -3.87 -13.69
CA THR A 137 -14.34 -5.05 -14.07
C THR A 137 -14.83 -4.96 -15.53
N LYS A 138 -15.36 -3.80 -15.93
CA LYS A 138 -15.78 -3.56 -17.33
C LYS A 138 -14.60 -3.57 -18.29
N ALA A 139 -13.48 -2.94 -17.94
CA ALA A 139 -12.28 -2.92 -18.76
C ALA A 139 -11.70 -4.33 -18.97
N GLN A 140 -11.67 -5.15 -17.91
CA GLN A 140 -11.24 -6.55 -17.98
C GLN A 140 -12.16 -7.38 -18.89
N SER A 141 -13.48 -7.24 -18.75
CA SER A 141 -14.44 -7.94 -19.62
C SER A 141 -14.27 -7.55 -21.09
N ASN A 142 -14.09 -6.26 -21.38
CA ASN A 142 -13.83 -5.78 -22.75
C ASN A 142 -12.53 -6.34 -23.32
N LEU A 143 -11.47 -6.40 -22.51
CA LEU A 143 -10.17 -6.93 -22.91
C LEU A 143 -10.26 -8.43 -23.23
N VAL A 144 -10.95 -9.22 -22.40
CA VAL A 144 -11.19 -10.64 -22.68
C VAL A 144 -11.97 -10.82 -23.98
N ALA A 145 -13.05 -10.05 -24.19
CA ALA A 145 -13.82 -10.11 -25.43
C ALA A 145 -13.00 -9.75 -26.68
N GLN A 146 -12.11 -8.75 -26.56
CA GLN A 146 -11.21 -8.35 -27.64
C GLN A 146 -10.14 -9.41 -27.93
N GLN A 147 -9.54 -10.00 -26.90
CA GLN A 147 -8.56 -11.08 -27.04
C GLN A 147 -9.20 -12.30 -27.71
N LEU A 148 -10.41 -12.68 -27.29
CA LEU A 148 -11.15 -13.78 -27.88
C LEU A 148 -11.47 -13.51 -29.36
N SER A 149 -11.91 -12.29 -29.69
CA SER A 149 -12.17 -11.88 -31.08
C SER A 149 -10.90 -11.95 -31.94
N THR A 150 -9.76 -11.57 -31.36
CA THR A 150 -8.45 -11.65 -32.02
C THR A 150 -8.03 -13.10 -32.24
N ALA A 151 -8.19 -13.96 -31.23
CA ALA A 151 -7.88 -15.38 -31.34
C ALA A 151 -8.74 -16.08 -32.42
N VAL A 152 -10.05 -15.78 -32.46
CA VAL A 152 -10.94 -16.24 -33.54
C VAL A 152 -10.46 -15.74 -34.89
N ALA A 153 -10.08 -14.47 -35.01
CA ALA A 153 -9.62 -13.90 -36.28
C ALA A 153 -8.35 -14.58 -36.80
N VAL A 154 -7.43 -14.95 -35.91
CA VAL A 154 -6.19 -15.65 -36.25
C VAL A 154 -6.46 -17.11 -36.63
N GLN A 155 -7.27 -17.83 -35.86
CA GLN A 155 -7.47 -19.28 -36.04
C GLN A 155 -8.48 -19.63 -37.13
N ALA A 156 -9.50 -18.79 -37.36
CA ALA A 156 -10.60 -19.12 -38.26
C ALA A 156 -10.15 -19.41 -39.70
N ALA A 157 -9.15 -18.69 -40.23
CA ALA A 157 -8.66 -18.89 -41.58
C ALA A 157 -8.02 -20.29 -41.76
N ALA A 158 -7.26 -20.77 -40.78
CA ALA A 158 -6.65 -22.10 -40.81
C ALA A 158 -7.70 -23.23 -40.76
N LEU A 159 -8.84 -22.97 -40.14
CA LEU A 159 -9.96 -23.91 -40.00
C LEU A 159 -10.98 -23.82 -41.16
N GLY A 160 -10.69 -23.03 -42.20
CA GLY A 160 -11.59 -22.84 -43.35
C GLY A 160 -12.84 -22.01 -43.03
N GLY A 161 -12.84 -21.28 -41.92
CA GLY A 161 -13.89 -20.34 -41.53
C GLY A 161 -13.61 -18.92 -42.03
N SER A 162 -14.66 -18.12 -42.17
CA SER A 162 -14.55 -16.68 -42.42
C SER A 162 -14.52 -15.92 -41.09
N PRO A 163 -13.39 -15.30 -40.71
CA PRO A 163 -13.30 -14.48 -39.48
C PRO A 163 -14.41 -13.45 -39.38
N LYS A 164 -14.70 -12.76 -40.49
CA LYS A 164 -15.69 -11.70 -40.55
C LYS A 164 -17.11 -12.22 -40.28
N LEU A 165 -17.46 -13.39 -40.82
CA LEU A 165 -18.79 -13.96 -40.65
C LEU A 165 -18.96 -14.59 -39.27
N LEU A 166 -17.90 -15.21 -38.73
CA LEU A 166 -17.89 -15.73 -37.36
C LEU A 166 -18.06 -14.61 -36.34
N LEU A 167 -17.27 -13.54 -36.43
CA LEU A 167 -17.37 -12.39 -35.51
C LEU A 167 -18.68 -11.60 -35.67
N ALA A 168 -19.32 -11.62 -36.85
CA ALA A 168 -20.63 -11.04 -37.06
C ALA A 168 -21.79 -11.93 -36.57
N ASN A 169 -21.54 -13.21 -36.31
CA ASN A 169 -22.55 -14.15 -35.86
C ASN A 169 -22.72 -14.07 -34.32
N LYS A 170 -23.87 -13.56 -33.89
CA LYS A 170 -24.19 -13.39 -32.46
C LYS A 170 -24.21 -14.72 -31.70
N GLU A 171 -24.80 -15.77 -32.28
CA GLU A 171 -24.90 -17.09 -31.63
C GLU A 171 -23.51 -17.69 -31.38
N PHE A 172 -22.61 -17.57 -32.35
CA PHE A 172 -21.22 -17.97 -32.20
C PHE A 172 -20.52 -17.17 -31.10
N MET A 173 -20.60 -15.83 -31.15
CA MET A 173 -19.99 -14.95 -30.14
C MET A 173 -20.51 -15.23 -28.72
N THR A 174 -21.80 -15.51 -28.56
CA THR A 174 -22.36 -15.97 -27.28
C THR A 174 -21.81 -17.33 -26.87
N SER A 175 -21.68 -18.28 -27.81
CA SER A 175 -21.19 -19.63 -27.53
C SER A 175 -19.72 -19.69 -27.11
N ILE A 176 -18.92 -18.68 -27.48
CA ILE A 176 -17.49 -18.58 -27.20
C ILE A 176 -17.18 -17.65 -26.03
N ALA A 177 -18.13 -16.82 -25.57
CA ALA A 177 -17.92 -15.83 -24.51
C ALA A 177 -17.40 -16.42 -23.18
N SER A 178 -17.63 -17.70 -22.92
CA SER A 178 -17.14 -18.41 -21.72
C SER A 178 -15.79 -19.11 -21.92
N VAL A 179 -15.18 -19.02 -23.11
CA VAL A 179 -13.91 -19.65 -23.43
C VAL A 179 -12.77 -18.70 -23.08
N GLU A 180 -11.72 -19.23 -22.47
CA GLU A 180 -10.53 -18.45 -22.17
C GLU A 180 -9.77 -18.08 -23.46
N PRO A 181 -9.31 -16.83 -23.63
CA PRO A 181 -8.65 -16.41 -24.86
C PRO A 181 -7.35 -17.17 -25.21
N ASN A 182 -6.73 -17.81 -24.22
CA ASN A 182 -5.51 -18.59 -24.39
C ASN A 182 -5.78 -20.10 -24.58
N ASP A 183 -7.02 -20.55 -24.46
CA ASP A 183 -7.40 -21.94 -24.69
C ASP A 183 -7.63 -22.17 -26.19
N GLU A 184 -6.53 -22.34 -26.92
CA GLU A 184 -6.57 -22.53 -28.37
C GLU A 184 -7.40 -23.76 -28.79
N ALA A 185 -7.41 -24.81 -27.96
CA ALA A 185 -8.14 -26.04 -28.24
C ALA A 185 -9.66 -25.82 -28.15
N ALA A 186 -10.13 -25.13 -27.11
CA ALA A 186 -11.55 -24.80 -26.97
C ALA A 186 -12.02 -23.82 -28.06
N ILE A 187 -11.20 -22.82 -28.41
CA ILE A 187 -11.51 -21.87 -29.49
C ILE A 187 -11.61 -22.62 -30.83
N THR A 188 -10.65 -23.49 -31.13
CA THR A 188 -10.66 -24.34 -32.33
C THR A 188 -11.90 -25.22 -32.41
N ALA A 189 -12.27 -25.87 -31.29
CA ALA A 189 -13.45 -26.72 -31.22
C ALA A 189 -14.74 -25.93 -31.50
N LYS A 190 -14.86 -24.72 -30.93
CA LYS A 190 -16.02 -23.84 -31.14
C LYS A 190 -16.12 -23.34 -32.58
N ILE A 191 -15.00 -22.91 -33.17
CA ILE A 191 -14.97 -22.48 -34.58
C ILE A 191 -15.37 -23.64 -35.49
N THR A 192 -14.81 -24.83 -35.28
CA THR A 192 -15.12 -26.03 -36.07
C THR A 192 -16.60 -26.40 -35.96
N ALA A 193 -17.15 -26.43 -34.75
CA ALA A 193 -18.56 -26.72 -34.52
C ALA A 193 -19.48 -25.69 -35.19
N ALA A 194 -19.14 -24.40 -35.13
CA ALA A 194 -19.92 -23.33 -35.75
C ALA A 194 -19.93 -23.45 -37.28
N ILE A 195 -18.79 -23.76 -37.90
CA ILE A 195 -18.68 -23.96 -39.34
C ILE A 195 -19.42 -25.22 -39.81
N GLN A 196 -19.42 -26.28 -38.99
CA GLN A 196 -20.18 -27.50 -39.26
C GLN A 196 -21.69 -27.26 -39.16
N ALA A 197 -22.12 -26.52 -38.14
CA ALA A 197 -23.54 -26.18 -37.93
C ALA A 197 -24.06 -25.18 -38.98
N ASN A 198 -23.21 -24.26 -39.46
CA ASN A 198 -23.60 -23.25 -40.42
C ASN A 198 -22.54 -23.10 -41.53
N ALA A 199 -22.81 -23.72 -42.67
CA ALA A 199 -21.93 -23.68 -43.84
C ALA A 199 -21.71 -22.26 -44.39
N ALA A 200 -22.61 -21.30 -44.12
CA ALA A 200 -22.42 -19.91 -44.52
C ALA A 200 -21.27 -19.22 -43.77
N LEU A 201 -20.80 -19.79 -42.65
CA LEU A 201 -19.65 -19.28 -41.90
C LEU A 201 -18.30 -19.75 -42.48
N LYS A 202 -18.32 -20.62 -43.51
CA LYS A 202 -17.10 -21.03 -44.23
C LYS A 202 -16.48 -19.85 -44.96
N ALA A 203 -15.16 -19.87 -45.08
CA ALA A 203 -14.47 -18.99 -46.00
C ALA A 203 -14.98 -19.27 -47.43
N THR A 204 -15.35 -18.22 -48.14
CA THR A 204 -15.63 -18.33 -49.58
C THR A 204 -14.29 -18.65 -50.25
N PRO A 205 -14.19 -19.72 -51.06
CA PRO A 205 -12.96 -19.98 -51.79
C PRO A 205 -12.63 -18.75 -52.64
N SER A 206 -11.38 -18.30 -52.57
CA SER A 206 -10.88 -17.25 -53.44
C SER A 206 -11.18 -17.68 -54.88
N SER A 207 -12.09 -16.97 -55.55
CA SER A 207 -12.38 -17.19 -56.96
C SER A 207 -11.08 -16.94 -57.72
N SER A 208 -10.43 -18.01 -58.17
CA SER A 208 -9.22 -17.94 -58.98
C SER A 208 -9.61 -17.45 -60.37
N GLY A 209 -9.66 -16.14 -60.53
CA GLY A 209 -9.91 -15.46 -61.80
C GLY A 209 -9.13 -14.16 -61.82
N GLY A 210 -7.83 -14.24 -62.10
CA GLY A 210 -6.98 -13.06 -62.21
C GLY A 210 -5.53 -13.36 -61.88
N SER A 211 -4.79 -13.70 -62.94
CA SER A 211 -3.36 -13.75 -63.15
C SER A 211 -2.42 -13.20 -62.06
N GLU A 212 -1.33 -13.96 -61.85
CA GLU A 212 0.03 -13.45 -61.61
C GLU A 212 0.18 -12.44 -60.46
N HIS A 213 0.47 -12.88 -59.22
CA HIS A 213 1.32 -12.15 -58.24
C HIS A 213 1.45 -12.95 -56.92
N GLN A 214 2.17 -14.08 -56.92
CA GLN A 214 2.60 -14.71 -55.66
C GLN A 214 3.84 -14.04 -55.01
N GLY A 215 4.43 -13.01 -55.64
CA GLY A 215 5.56 -12.24 -55.08
C GLY A 215 5.18 -11.06 -54.17
N GLY A 216 3.93 -10.59 -54.20
CA GLY A 216 3.56 -9.32 -53.54
C GLY A 216 3.29 -9.39 -52.04
N GLN A 217 2.88 -10.55 -51.51
CA GLN A 217 2.50 -10.67 -50.09
C GLN A 217 3.69 -10.58 -49.13
N ALA A 218 4.85 -11.14 -49.50
CA ALA A 218 6.06 -11.05 -48.67
C ALA A 218 6.57 -9.59 -48.58
N GLN A 219 6.57 -8.87 -49.71
CA GLN A 219 6.96 -7.46 -49.76
C GLN A 219 5.99 -6.55 -48.99
N ALA A 220 4.68 -6.81 -49.06
CA ALA A 220 3.70 -6.06 -48.28
C ALA A 220 3.88 -6.26 -46.76
N LEU A 221 4.18 -7.48 -46.31
CA LEU A 221 4.45 -7.77 -44.90
C LEU A 221 5.76 -7.16 -44.41
N GLN A 222 6.80 -7.12 -45.25
CA GLN A 222 8.06 -6.43 -44.95
C GLN A 222 7.90 -4.91 -44.86
N ALA A 223 7.08 -4.31 -45.73
CA ALA A 223 6.75 -2.88 -45.64
C ALA A 223 5.98 -2.55 -44.35
N GLN A 224 5.05 -3.42 -43.95
CA GLN A 224 4.32 -3.28 -42.67
C GLN A 224 5.23 -3.46 -41.46
N LEU A 225 6.22 -4.37 -41.54
CA LEU A 225 7.21 -4.55 -40.48
C LEU A 225 8.04 -3.27 -40.30
N ALA A 226 8.54 -2.68 -41.40
CA ALA A 226 9.30 -1.44 -41.35
C ALA A 226 8.48 -0.26 -40.79
N ALA A 227 7.18 -0.19 -41.11
CA ALA A 227 6.29 0.82 -40.56
C ALA A 227 6.05 0.63 -39.05
N ALA A 228 5.88 -0.62 -38.58
CA ALA A 228 5.68 -0.94 -37.17
C ALA A 228 6.96 -0.71 -36.34
N GLU A 229 8.14 -1.02 -36.89
CA GLU A 229 9.43 -0.73 -36.27
C GLU A 229 9.65 0.79 -36.14
N LYS A 230 9.27 1.57 -37.16
CA LYS A 230 9.31 3.05 -37.10
C LYS A 230 8.33 3.64 -36.08
N ALA A 231 7.22 2.95 -35.82
CA ALA A 231 6.20 3.35 -34.84
C ALA A 231 6.49 2.88 -33.41
N ASN A 232 7.57 2.11 -33.17
CA ASN A 232 7.88 1.44 -31.90
C ASN A 232 6.74 0.54 -31.38
N ASP A 233 5.93 -0.04 -32.27
CA ASP A 233 4.87 -0.99 -31.89
C ASP A 233 5.42 -2.42 -31.85
N TYR A 234 6.04 -2.78 -30.73
CA TYR A 234 6.73 -4.05 -30.55
C TYR A 234 5.82 -5.28 -30.65
N GLN A 235 4.54 -5.17 -30.28
CA GLN A 235 3.59 -6.27 -30.37
C GLN A 235 3.27 -6.60 -31.84
N THR A 236 3.04 -5.55 -32.63
CA THR A 236 2.83 -5.70 -34.08
C THR A 236 4.09 -6.24 -34.77
N VAL A 237 5.28 -5.78 -34.39
CA VAL A 237 6.57 -6.29 -34.90
C VAL A 237 6.75 -7.79 -34.66
N ILE A 238 6.47 -8.28 -33.45
CA ILE A 238 6.60 -9.71 -33.13
C ILE A 238 5.62 -10.55 -33.96
N SER A 239 4.37 -10.09 -34.10
CA SER A 239 3.36 -10.80 -34.88
C SER A 239 3.72 -10.89 -36.36
N LEU A 240 4.24 -9.81 -36.94
CA LEU A 240 4.64 -9.74 -38.35
C LEU A 240 5.88 -10.59 -38.61
N LYS A 241 6.88 -10.58 -37.72
CA LYS A 241 8.05 -11.45 -37.83
C LYS A 241 7.67 -12.93 -37.83
N ARG A 242 6.77 -13.37 -36.94
CA ARG A 242 6.27 -14.76 -36.93
C ARG A 242 5.56 -15.14 -38.23
N ARG A 243 4.73 -14.24 -38.79
CA ARG A 243 4.00 -14.48 -40.06
C ARG A 243 4.95 -14.56 -41.26
N ILE A 244 5.96 -13.68 -41.32
CA ILE A 244 6.99 -13.72 -42.38
C ILE A 244 7.80 -15.02 -42.29
N SER A 245 8.21 -15.42 -41.08
CA SER A 245 8.92 -16.69 -40.88
C SER A 245 8.09 -17.92 -41.25
N ALA A 246 6.79 -17.93 -40.94
CA ALA A 246 5.89 -19.02 -41.33
C ALA A 246 5.77 -19.14 -42.86
N LEU A 247 5.75 -18.01 -43.57
CA LEU A 247 5.73 -17.96 -45.04
C LEU A 247 7.05 -18.42 -45.68
N SER A 248 8.20 -18.15 -45.04
CA SER A 248 9.51 -18.58 -45.56
C SER A 248 9.83 -20.06 -45.32
N ILE A 249 9.11 -20.73 -44.43
CA ILE A 249 9.30 -22.17 -44.13
C ILE A 249 8.48 -23.06 -45.08
N THR A 250 7.45 -22.50 -45.73
CA THR A 250 6.56 -23.22 -46.65
C THR A 250 6.91 -23.06 -48.14
N SER A 251 8.00 -22.35 -48.44
CA SER A 251 8.60 -22.20 -49.79
C SER A 251 9.89 -22.98 -49.91
#